data_AF-A0A2P8VIT3-F1
#
_entry.id   AF-A0A2P8VIT3-F1
#
_cell.length_a   1.000
_cell.length_b   1.000
_cell.length_c   1.000
_cell.angle_alpha   90.00
_cell.angle_beta   90.00
_cell.angle_gamma   90.00
#
_symmetry.space_group_name_H-M   'P 1'
#
loop_
_entity.id
_entity.type
_entity.pdbx_description
1 polymer ?
#
loop_
_entity_poly.entity_id
_entity_poly.type
_entity_poly.pdbx_seq_one_letter_code
_entity_poly.pdbx_strand_id
1 'polypeptide(L)'
;MDVTKVKSNHGLMISVIILYLSALLSFSTYAIGAMSLGWLPEPYAPLRVPLMCGAIAYTGGCLYCFRAIYLNKCVRKNWDPDWHLWYFIRPVTSTIAGAISYLFLKAGLLVLESSTNVDSSEMGFFALAFIAGFNVDKFVAKIEEIAKAVWGIDKTRSSNINNENIDSR
;
A
#
# COMPACT_ATOMS: atom_id res chain seq x y z
N MET A 1 -24.77 28.96 -8.01
CA MET A 1 -24.54 27.49 -8.03
C MET A 1 -25.44 26.86 -6.99
N ASP A 2 -26.22 25.85 -7.36
CA ASP A 2 -27.22 25.23 -6.50
C ASP A 2 -26.57 24.33 -5.43
N VAL A 3 -26.72 24.71 -4.16
CA VAL A 3 -26.13 24.05 -2.98
C VAL A 3 -26.59 22.58 -2.87
N THR A 4 -27.79 22.26 -3.35
CA THR A 4 -28.32 20.89 -3.33
C THR A 4 -27.61 19.99 -4.35
N LYS A 5 -27.29 20.54 -5.53
CA LYS A 5 -26.55 19.84 -6.60
C LYS A 5 -25.11 19.54 -6.18
N VAL A 6 -24.45 20.47 -5.48
CA VAL A 6 -23.09 20.28 -4.94
C VAL A 6 -23.06 19.18 -3.88
N LYS A 7 -24.00 19.19 -2.93
CA LYS A 7 -24.08 18.16 -1.86
C LYS A 7 -24.34 16.76 -2.40
N SER A 8 -25.18 16.63 -3.44
CA SER A 8 -25.47 15.36 -4.12
C SER A 8 -24.22 14.76 -4.79
N ASN A 9 -23.43 15.59 -5.47
CA ASN A 9 -22.21 15.16 -6.16
C ASN A 9 -21.15 14.59 -5.19
N HIS A 10 -21.02 15.15 -3.98
CA HIS A 10 -20.09 14.62 -2.99
C HIS A 10 -20.49 13.24 -2.45
N GLY A 11 -21.79 13.01 -2.23
CA GLY A 11 -22.29 11.70 -1.82
C GLY A 11 -22.04 10.63 -2.88
N LEU A 12 -22.30 10.97 -4.15
CA LEU A 12 -22.07 10.09 -5.28
C LEU A 12 -20.58 9.70 -5.42
N MET A 13 -19.67 10.67 -5.32
CA MET A 13 -18.23 10.41 -5.38
C MET A 13 -17.73 9.48 -4.28
N ILE A 14 -18.24 9.61 -3.05
CA ILE A 14 -17.87 8.71 -1.96
C ILE A 14 -18.31 7.28 -2.26
N SER A 15 -19.53 7.09 -2.77
CA SER A 15 -20.03 5.78 -3.18
C SER A 15 -19.18 5.17 -4.30
N VAL A 16 -18.76 5.99 -5.28
CA VAL A 16 -17.84 5.56 -6.35
C VAL A 16 -16.49 5.12 -5.79
N ILE A 17 -15.91 5.87 -4.85
CA ILE A 17 -14.64 5.50 -4.21
C ILE A 17 -14.78 4.17 -3.45
N ILE A 18 -15.87 3.99 -2.68
CA ILE A 18 -16.11 2.75 -1.93
C ILE A 18 -16.28 1.57 -2.89
N LEU A 19 -17.05 1.73 -3.96
CA LEU A 19 -17.25 0.68 -4.95
C LEU A 19 -15.94 0.33 -5.66
N TYR A 20 -15.16 1.34 -6.04
CA TYR A 20 -13.83 1.17 -6.62
C TYR A 20 -12.90 0.38 -5.67
N LEU A 21 -12.75 0.81 -4.42
CA LEU A 21 -11.91 0.12 -3.43
C LEU A 21 -12.39 -1.31 -3.15
N SER A 22 -13.71 -1.54 -3.18
CA SER A 22 -14.29 -2.88 -2.97
C SER A 22 -14.03 -3.80 -4.16
N ALA A 23 -14.19 -3.30 -5.39
CA ALA A 23 -13.87 -4.04 -6.61
C ALA A 23 -12.38 -4.41 -6.64
N LEU A 24 -11.52 -3.46 -6.25
CA LEU A 24 -10.08 -3.68 -6.15
C LEU A 24 -9.69 -4.69 -5.08
N LEU A 25 -10.32 -4.63 -3.91
CA LEU A 25 -10.09 -5.61 -2.84
C LEU A 25 -10.52 -7.02 -3.27
N SER A 26 -11.67 -7.13 -3.93
CA SER A 26 -12.17 -8.38 -4.51
C SER A 26 -11.20 -8.92 -5.57
N PHE A 27 -10.72 -8.07 -6.48
CA PHE A 27 -9.73 -8.44 -7.49
C PHE A 27 -8.42 -8.92 -6.84
N SER A 28 -7.93 -8.23 -5.82
CA SER A 28 -6.72 -8.62 -5.08
C SER A 28 -6.88 -9.97 -4.40
N THR A 29 -8.00 -10.16 -3.70
CA THR A 29 -8.31 -11.40 -2.98
C THR A 29 -8.44 -12.57 -3.96
N TYR A 30 -9.10 -12.34 -5.10
CA TYR A 30 -9.18 -13.31 -6.19
C TYR A 30 -7.80 -13.67 -6.75
N ALA A 31 -6.96 -12.67 -7.02
CA ALA A 31 -5.60 -12.89 -7.53
C ALA A 31 -4.74 -13.70 -6.54
N ILE A 32 -4.80 -13.38 -5.25
CA ILE A 32 -4.12 -14.15 -4.18
C ILE A 32 -4.64 -15.59 -4.13
N GLY A 33 -5.95 -15.78 -4.23
CA GLY A 33 -6.57 -17.11 -4.27
C GLY A 33 -6.14 -17.93 -5.48
N ALA A 34 -6.20 -17.34 -6.68
CA ALA A 34 -5.80 -17.98 -7.93
C ALA A 34 -4.31 -18.38 -7.92
N MET A 35 -3.43 -17.51 -7.42
CA MET A 35 -2.01 -17.80 -7.28
C MET A 35 -1.73 -18.89 -6.23
N SER A 36 -2.48 -18.89 -5.12
CA SER A 36 -2.40 -19.92 -4.09
C SER A 36 -2.84 -21.29 -4.59
N LEU A 37 -3.84 -21.32 -5.47
CA LEU A 37 -4.36 -22.54 -6.13
C LEU A 37 -3.48 -23.03 -7.29
N GLY A 38 -2.37 -22.36 -7.61
CA GLY A 38 -1.46 -22.78 -8.66
C GLY A 38 -1.97 -22.54 -10.08
N TRP A 39 -2.86 -21.57 -10.29
CA TRP A 39 -3.40 -21.25 -11.62
C TRP A 39 -2.39 -20.57 -12.56
N LEU A 40 -1.16 -20.34 -12.10
CA LEU A 40 -0.10 -19.71 -12.87
C LEU A 40 0.61 -20.78 -13.74
N PRO A 41 0.67 -20.63 -15.08
CA PRO A 41 1.39 -21.56 -15.95
C PRO A 41 2.87 -21.67 -15.57
N GLU A 42 3.48 -22.85 -15.74
CA GLU A 42 4.89 -23.12 -15.39
C GLU A 42 5.92 -22.04 -15.78
N PRO A 43 5.90 -21.45 -17.00
CA PRO A 43 6.89 -20.43 -17.35
C PRO A 43 6.85 -19.18 -16.45
N TYR A 44 5.74 -18.94 -15.75
CA TYR A 44 5.54 -17.79 -14.87
C TYR A 44 5.62 -18.15 -13.38
N ALA A 45 5.85 -19.41 -13.01
CA ALA A 45 5.92 -19.85 -11.62
C ALA A 45 6.89 -19.03 -10.74
N PRO A 46 8.08 -18.58 -11.22
CA PRO A 46 8.98 -17.73 -10.44
C PRO A 46 8.42 -16.34 -10.11
N LEU A 47 7.44 -15.85 -10.89
CA LEU A 47 6.79 -14.57 -10.67
C LEU A 47 5.68 -14.66 -9.61
N ARG A 48 5.32 -15.86 -9.14
CA ARG A 48 4.27 -16.05 -8.15
C ARG A 48 4.51 -15.22 -6.88
N VAL A 49 5.67 -15.38 -6.24
CA VAL A 49 5.99 -14.69 -4.98
C VAL A 49 5.97 -13.15 -5.12
N PRO A 50 6.64 -12.52 -6.12
CA PRO A 50 6.57 -11.07 -6.27
C PRO A 50 5.15 -10.57 -6.62
N LEU A 51 4.38 -11.31 -7.42
CA LEU A 51 2.99 -10.95 -7.73
C LEU A 51 2.09 -11.06 -6.49
N MET A 52 2.28 -12.10 -5.67
CA MET A 52 1.57 -12.25 -4.39
C MET A 52 1.95 -11.13 -3.41
N CYS A 53 3.22 -10.74 -3.32
CA CYS A 53 3.65 -9.59 -2.52
C CYS A 53 2.95 -8.30 -2.97
N GLY A 54 2.92 -8.04 -4.28
CA GLY A 54 2.21 -6.88 -4.84
C GLY A 54 0.72 -6.89 -4.52
N ALA A 55 0.05 -8.04 -4.66
CA ALA A 55 -1.37 -8.18 -4.34
C ALA A 55 -1.66 -8.02 -2.84
N ILE A 56 -0.84 -8.60 -1.97
CA ILE A 56 -0.99 -8.48 -0.51
C ILE A 56 -0.75 -7.03 -0.05
N ALA A 57 0.25 -6.35 -0.62
CA ALA A 57 0.48 -4.94 -0.37
C ALA A 57 -0.69 -4.06 -0.87
N TYR A 58 -1.28 -4.42 -2.01
CA TYR A 58 -2.47 -3.77 -2.52
C TYR A 58 -3.65 -3.88 -1.55
N THR A 59 -3.86 -5.06 -0.97
CA THR A 59 -4.85 -5.29 0.08
C THR A 59 -4.58 -4.41 1.31
N GLY A 60 -3.32 -4.26 1.72
CA GLY A 60 -2.91 -3.32 2.77
C GLY A 60 -3.25 -1.86 2.43
N GLY A 61 -3.03 -1.44 1.18
CA GLY A 61 -3.40 -0.10 0.69
C GLY A 61 -4.90 0.15 0.70
N CYS A 62 -5.70 -0.83 0.24
CA CYS A 62 -7.15 -0.77 0.31
C CYS A 62 -7.64 -0.67 1.76
N LEU A 63 -7.08 -1.47 2.68
CA LEU A 63 -7.41 -1.39 4.11
C LEU A 63 -7.12 -0.01 4.69
N TYR A 64 -5.99 0.60 4.33
CA TYR A 64 -5.67 1.98 4.73
C TYR A 64 -6.72 2.97 4.20
N CYS A 65 -7.12 2.85 2.94
CA CYS A 65 -8.14 3.71 2.33
C CYS A 65 -9.50 3.56 3.00
N PHE A 66 -9.95 2.32 3.28
CA PHE A 66 -11.18 2.08 4.02
C PHE A 66 -11.12 2.65 5.43
N ARG A 67 -9.99 2.49 6.13
CA ARG A 67 -9.76 3.10 7.45
C ARG A 67 -9.82 4.62 7.39
N ALA A 68 -9.24 5.24 6.35
CA ALA A 68 -9.28 6.68 6.15
C ALA A 68 -10.71 7.19 5.89
N ILE A 69 -11.51 6.47 5.08
CA ILE A 69 -12.93 6.78 4.89
C ILE A 69 -13.69 6.65 6.21
N TYR A 70 -13.54 5.54 6.92
CA TYR A 70 -14.20 5.32 8.22
C TYR A 70 -13.88 6.43 9.22
N LEU A 71 -12.60 6.78 9.39
CA LEU A 71 -12.19 7.81 10.34
C LEU A 71 -12.63 9.21 9.91
N ASN A 72 -12.39 9.61 8.67
CA ASN A 72 -12.63 10.99 8.24
C ASN A 72 -14.11 11.25 7.94
N LYS A 73 -14.83 10.27 7.39
CA LYS A 73 -16.26 10.41 7.08
C LYS A 73 -17.16 10.09 8.27
N CYS A 74 -16.96 8.95 8.92
CA CYS A 74 -17.91 8.45 9.92
C CYS A 74 -17.62 8.98 11.33
N VAL A 75 -16.34 9.00 11.73
CA VAL A 75 -15.94 9.38 13.10
C VAL A 75 -15.75 10.90 13.23
N ARG A 76 -14.84 11.48 12.42
CA ARG A 76 -14.44 12.88 12.51
C ARG A 76 -15.33 13.85 11.75
N LYS A 77 -16.13 13.35 10.79
CA LYS A 77 -17.02 14.13 9.92
C LYS A 77 -16.31 15.27 9.16
N ASN A 78 -15.00 15.16 8.90
CA ASN A 78 -14.16 16.17 8.25
C ASN A 78 -13.84 15.80 6.79
N TRP A 79 -14.83 15.30 6.05
CA TRP A 79 -14.60 14.84 4.69
C TRP A 79 -14.24 15.99 3.75
N ASP A 80 -13.06 15.89 3.13
CA ASP A 80 -12.53 16.87 2.20
C ASP A 80 -12.49 16.28 0.77
N PRO A 81 -13.17 16.90 -0.22
CA PRO A 81 -13.18 16.46 -1.61
C PRO A 81 -11.82 16.47 -2.29
N ASP A 82 -10.86 17.30 -1.87
CA ASP A 82 -9.54 17.38 -2.51
C ASP A 82 -8.74 16.09 -2.35
N TRP A 83 -9.12 15.26 -1.36
CA TRP A 83 -8.52 13.95 -1.10
C TRP A 83 -9.07 12.83 -2.00
N HIS A 84 -10.06 13.10 -2.86
CA HIS A 84 -10.63 12.08 -3.77
C HIS A 84 -9.55 11.42 -4.61
N LEU A 85 -8.67 12.21 -5.23
CA LEU A 85 -7.57 11.70 -6.06
C LEU A 85 -6.62 10.80 -5.27
N TRP A 86 -6.37 11.15 -4.01
CA TRP A 86 -5.50 10.38 -3.13
C TRP A 86 -6.04 8.95 -2.89
N TYR A 87 -7.36 8.76 -2.76
CA TYR A 87 -7.96 7.42 -2.62
C TYR A 87 -7.80 6.54 -3.87
N PHE A 88 -7.66 7.12 -5.08
CA PHE A 88 -7.43 6.38 -6.32
C PHE A 88 -5.95 6.02 -6.51
N ILE A 89 -5.05 6.94 -6.17
CA ILE A 89 -3.60 6.73 -6.37
C ILE A 89 -3.00 5.85 -5.28
N ARG A 90 -3.49 5.94 -4.03
CA ARG A 90 -2.89 5.26 -2.88
C ARG A 90 -2.79 3.74 -3.06
N PRO A 91 -3.82 3.00 -3.50
CA PRO A 91 -3.70 1.56 -3.74
C PRO A 91 -2.55 1.23 -4.72
N VAL A 92 -2.40 2.00 -5.80
CA VAL A 92 -1.33 1.78 -6.79
C VAL A 92 0.05 1.97 -6.15
N THR A 93 0.23 3.02 -5.35
CA THR A 93 1.50 3.24 -4.62
C THR A 93 1.79 2.12 -3.62
N SER A 94 0.75 1.54 -3.00
CA SER A 94 0.88 0.40 -2.09
C SER A 94 1.35 -0.87 -2.82
N THR A 95 0.86 -1.15 -4.04
CA THR A 95 1.39 -2.28 -4.85
C THR A 95 2.87 -2.12 -5.15
N ILE A 96 3.28 -0.91 -5.57
CA ILE A 96 4.67 -0.63 -5.91
C ILE A 96 5.56 -0.84 -4.68
N ALA A 97 5.14 -0.34 -3.51
CA ALA A 97 5.85 -0.54 -2.25
C ALA A 97 6.02 -2.04 -1.91
N GLY A 98 4.98 -2.86 -2.09
CA GLY A 98 5.06 -4.31 -1.90
C GLY A 98 5.97 -5.04 -2.89
N ALA A 99 5.98 -4.62 -4.15
CA ALA A 99 6.91 -5.18 -5.14
C ALA A 99 8.36 -4.83 -4.79
N ILE A 100 8.61 -3.61 -4.32
CA ILE A 100 9.95 -3.17 -3.88
C ILE A 100 10.36 -3.93 -2.60
N SER A 101 9.46 -4.15 -1.64
CA SER A 101 9.80 -4.90 -0.42
C SER A 101 10.29 -6.32 -0.72
N TYR A 102 9.71 -6.97 -1.73
CA TYR A 102 10.21 -8.26 -2.22
C TYR A 102 11.65 -8.17 -2.74
N LEU A 103 11.98 -7.14 -3.52
CA LEU A 103 13.33 -6.94 -4.04
C LEU A 103 14.35 -6.75 -2.91
N PHE A 104 14.01 -5.95 -1.90
CA PHE A 104 14.90 -5.69 -0.76
C PHE A 104 15.13 -6.94 0.10
N LEU A 105 14.10 -7.75 0.33
CA LEU A 105 14.24 -9.03 1.02
C LEU A 105 15.07 -10.02 0.20
N LYS A 106 14.80 -10.14 -1.11
CA LYS A 106 15.54 -11.06 -1.99
C LYS A 106 17.00 -10.66 -2.15
N ALA A 107 17.30 -9.36 -2.10
CA ALA A 107 18.66 -8.84 -2.14
C ALA A 107 19.40 -8.92 -0.78
N GLY A 108 18.74 -9.37 0.30
CA GLY A 108 19.34 -9.44 1.64
C GLY A 108 19.55 -8.07 2.32
N LEU A 109 19.01 -7.00 1.74
CA LEU A 109 19.07 -5.64 2.30
C LEU A 109 18.10 -5.46 3.48
N LEU A 110 17.07 -6.30 3.54
CA LEU A 110 16.16 -6.44 4.66
C LEU A 110 16.21 -7.90 5.12
N VAL A 111 16.63 -8.13 6.35
CA VAL A 111 16.65 -9.46 6.97
C VAL A 111 15.43 -9.58 7.89
N LEU A 112 14.63 -10.61 7.66
CA LEU A 112 13.58 -11.03 8.58
C LEU A 112 14.17 -12.05 9.55
N GLU A 113 14.13 -11.77 10.85
CA GLU A 113 14.45 -12.76 11.89
C GLU A 113 13.28 -13.74 12.10
N SER A 114 12.76 -14.33 11.02
CA SER A 114 11.76 -15.40 11.11
C SER A 114 12.48 -16.74 11.11
N SER A 115 12.41 -17.44 12.23
CA SER A 115 12.99 -18.76 12.49
C SER A 115 12.81 -19.75 11.33
N THR A 116 13.86 -20.52 11.08
CA THR A 116 14.08 -21.45 9.97
C THR A 116 12.99 -22.52 9.84
N ASN A 117 11.96 -22.24 9.04
CA ASN A 117 11.13 -23.23 8.37
C ASN A 117 10.98 -22.74 6.92
N VAL A 118 11.00 -23.64 5.93
CA VAL A 118 11.01 -23.24 4.51
C VAL A 118 9.77 -22.40 4.14
N ASP A 119 8.61 -22.68 4.78
CA ASP A 119 7.37 -21.88 4.67
C ASP A 119 7.39 -20.55 5.44
N SER A 120 8.19 -20.42 6.51
CA SER A 120 8.24 -19.17 7.29
C SER A 120 8.90 -18.03 6.51
N SER A 121 9.77 -18.38 5.56
CA SER A 121 10.43 -17.41 4.67
C SER A 121 9.41 -16.72 3.77
N GLU A 122 8.55 -17.47 3.06
CA GLU A 122 7.52 -16.91 2.17
C GLU A 122 6.48 -16.05 2.91
N MET A 123 6.03 -16.53 4.06
CA MET A 123 5.12 -15.76 4.92
C MET A 123 5.76 -14.46 5.41
N GLY A 124 7.07 -14.45 5.64
CA GLY A 124 7.84 -13.24 5.93
C GLY A 124 7.82 -12.22 4.78
N PHE A 125 7.98 -12.67 3.53
CA PHE A 125 7.83 -11.79 2.35
C PHE A 125 6.45 -11.16 2.28
N PHE A 126 5.40 -11.95 2.50
CA PHE A 126 4.02 -11.49 2.48
C PHE A 126 3.70 -10.53 3.62
N ALA A 127 4.17 -10.81 4.84
CA ALA A 127 3.98 -9.93 5.99
C ALA A 127 4.65 -8.57 5.77
N LEU A 128 5.89 -8.55 5.28
CA LEU A 128 6.56 -7.29 4.97
C LEU A 128 5.87 -6.54 3.83
N ALA A 129 5.46 -7.24 2.77
CA ALA A 129 4.73 -6.64 1.66
C ALA A 129 3.41 -6.00 2.13
N PHE A 130 2.67 -6.66 3.02
CA PHE A 130 1.48 -6.09 3.64
C PHE A 130 1.80 -4.79 4.40
N ILE A 131 2.84 -4.80 5.25
CA ILE A 131 3.25 -3.62 6.03
C ILE A 131 3.68 -2.48 5.09
N ALA A 132 4.45 -2.79 4.05
CA ALA A 132 4.90 -1.84 3.03
C ALA A 132 3.73 -1.18 2.30
N GLY A 133 2.73 -1.98 1.91
CA GLY A 133 1.51 -1.47 1.26
C GLY A 133 0.58 -0.70 2.21
N PHE A 134 0.46 -1.15 3.47
CA PHE A 134 -0.37 -0.49 4.47
C PHE A 134 0.18 0.88 4.88
N ASN A 135 1.50 1.00 5.02
CA ASN A 135 2.17 2.24 5.40
C ASN A 135 3.33 2.59 4.48
N VAL A 136 2.98 2.99 3.25
CA VAL A 136 3.94 3.37 2.20
C VAL A 136 4.91 4.45 2.68
N ASP A 137 4.43 5.45 3.43
CA ASP A 137 5.26 6.59 3.83
C ASP A 137 6.38 6.16 4.79
N LYS A 138 6.05 5.35 5.82
CA LYS A 138 7.06 4.80 6.72
C LYS A 138 7.98 3.80 6.03
N PHE A 139 7.46 3.04 5.07
CA PHE A 139 8.26 2.10 4.30
C PHE A 139 9.28 2.81 3.41
N VAL A 140 8.88 3.88 2.70
CA VAL A 140 9.78 4.71 1.89
C VAL A 140 10.84 5.36 2.78
N ALA A 141 10.45 5.92 3.93
CA ALA A 141 11.42 6.47 4.89
C ALA A 141 12.45 5.42 5.32
N LYS A 142 12.03 4.16 5.50
CA LYS A 142 12.94 3.06 5.84
C LYS A 142 13.90 2.71 4.69
N ILE A 143 13.42 2.73 3.45
CA ILE A 143 14.28 2.55 2.27
C ILE A 143 15.33 3.65 2.20
N GLU A 144 14.96 4.91 2.44
CA GLU A 144 15.93 6.02 2.44
C GLU A 144 16.99 5.87 3.53
N GLU A 145 16.63 5.40 4.73
CA GLU A 145 17.60 5.08 5.78
C GLU A 145 18.59 4.01 5.34
N ILE A 146 18.10 2.94 4.72
CA ILE A 146 18.95 1.86 4.19
C ILE A 146 19.83 2.39 3.07
N ALA A 147 19.28 3.22 2.18
CA ALA A 147 20.04 3.78 1.07
C ALA A 147 21.17 4.70 1.55
N LYS A 148 20.93 5.47 2.60
CA LYS A 148 21.96 6.27 3.25
C LYS A 148 23.02 5.41 3.93
N ALA A 149 22.62 4.35 4.63
CA ALA A 149 23.55 3.47 5.33
C ALA A 149 24.43 2.64 4.38
N VAL A 150 23.87 2.14 3.28
CA VAL A 150 24.55 1.23 2.35
C VAL A 150 25.30 1.99 1.24
N TRP A 151 24.71 3.05 0.70
CA TRP A 151 25.24 3.76 -0.47
C TRP A 151 25.60 5.23 -0.20
N GLY A 152 25.38 5.75 1.00
CA GLY A 152 25.65 7.16 1.30
C GLY A 152 24.72 8.15 0.59
N ILE A 153 23.59 7.69 0.07
CA ILE A 153 22.61 8.54 -0.63
C ILE A 153 21.80 9.32 0.40
N ASP A 154 21.79 10.65 0.30
CA ASP A 154 20.99 11.51 1.18
C ASP A 154 19.48 11.41 0.91
N LYS A 155 18.67 11.70 1.94
CA LYS A 155 17.21 11.64 1.89
C LYS A 155 16.65 12.57 0.80
N THR A 156 15.58 12.15 0.14
CA THR A 156 15.00 12.95 -0.95
C THR A 156 14.32 14.22 -0.43
N ARG A 157 14.23 15.28 -1.26
CA ARG A 157 13.59 16.55 -0.88
C ARG A 157 12.13 16.37 -0.41
N SER A 158 11.44 15.38 -0.96
CA SER A 158 10.07 15.02 -0.61
C SER A 158 9.91 14.55 0.85
N SER A 159 10.98 14.07 1.50
CA SER A 159 10.95 13.66 2.91
C SER A 159 11.08 14.84 3.88
N ASN A 160 11.78 15.91 3.51
CA ASN A 160 12.04 17.06 4.39
C ASN A 160 10.79 17.93 4.65
N ILE A 161 9.85 17.97 3.70
CA ILE A 161 8.61 18.76 3.81
C ILE A 161 7.72 18.28 4.98
N ASN A 162 7.80 17.00 5.36
CA ASN A 162 7.04 16.47 6.49
C ASN A 162 7.60 16.86 7.87
N ASN A 163 8.90 17.20 7.97
CA ASN A 163 9.51 17.62 9.24
C ASN A 163 9.40 19.13 9.50
N GLU A 164 9.45 19.97 8.46
CA GLU A 164 9.29 21.43 8.64
C GLU A 164 7.89 21.82 9.17
N ASN A 165 6.86 21.01 8.88
CA ASN A 165 5.50 21.21 9.41
C ASN A 165 5.32 20.77 10.88
N ILE A 166 6.30 20.07 11.46
CA ILE A 166 6.29 19.65 12.87
C ILE A 166 6.99 20.68 13.75
N ASP A 167 8.05 21.32 13.25
CA ASP A 167 8.77 22.39 13.99
C ASP A 167 8.06 23.75 13.97
N SER A 168 6.99 23.91 13.18
CA SER A 168 6.21 25.14 13.09
C SER A 168 4.84 25.07 13.80
N ARG A 169 4.62 24.12 14.72
CA ARG A 169 3.38 23.99 15.52
C ARG A 169 3.65 23.90 17.01
#